data_AF-A0AAV2A1Y1-F1
#
_entry.id   AF-A0AAV2A1Y1-F1
#
_cell.length_a   1.000
_cell.length_b   1.000
_cell.length_c   1.000
_cell.angle_alpha   90.00
_cell.angle_beta   90.00
_cell.angle_gamma   90.00
#
_symmetry.space_group_name_H-M   'P 1'
#
loop_
_entity.id
_entity.type
_entity.pdbx_description
1 polymer ?
#
loop_
_entity_poly.entity_id
_entity_poly.type
_entity_poly.pdbx_seq_one_letter_code
_entity_poly.pdbx_strand_id
1 'polypeptide(L)'
;MRAIHLAQNKLIFLHPVIFDGCRKSNKIFLQKNFIKSVDGLFNIPGLQEINLQVNKLTSIENAFQQDINLQFLHLSTNPSEKMSRSAFNSNVKHLRTLTLQNCELKFLPPSVFR
;
A
#
# COMPACT_ATOMS: atom_id res chain seq x y z
N MET A 1 -4.82 2.83 18.88
CA MET A 1 -3.84 1.90 18.28
C MET A 1 -2.96 2.73 17.35
N ARG A 2 -1.62 2.60 17.42
CA ARG A 2 -0.71 3.35 16.53
C ARG A 2 -0.25 2.49 15.34
N ALA A 3 -0.03 1.20 15.55
CA ALA A 3 0.36 0.27 14.50
C ALA A 3 -0.56 -0.95 14.46
N ILE A 4 -0.84 -1.44 13.26
CA ILE A 4 -1.57 -2.69 13.00
C ILE A 4 -0.58 -3.71 12.47
N HIS A 5 -0.45 -4.85 13.17
CA HIS A 5 0.49 -5.91 12.83
C HIS A 5 -0.26 -7.15 12.36
N LEU A 6 -0.23 -7.41 11.05
CA LEU A 6 -0.86 -8.57 10.39
C LEU A 6 0.13 -9.33 9.51
N ALA A 7 1.42 -9.03 9.65
CA ALA A 7 2.50 -9.66 8.91
C ALA A 7 2.59 -11.17 9.20
N GLN A 8 3.13 -11.93 8.24
CA GLN A 8 3.42 -13.37 8.36
C GLN A 8 2.17 -14.23 8.60
N ASN A 9 1.07 -13.88 7.95
CA ASN A 9 -0.14 -14.67 7.97
C ASN A 9 -0.41 -15.30 6.59
N LYS A 10 -1.59 -15.90 6.45
CA LYS A 10 -2.07 -16.48 5.20
C LYS A 10 -3.23 -15.66 4.61
N LEU A 11 -3.24 -14.35 4.84
CA LEU A 11 -4.32 -13.48 4.38
C LEU A 11 -4.31 -13.44 2.85
N ILE A 12 -5.45 -13.78 2.25
CA ILE A 12 -5.65 -13.73 0.80
C ILE A 12 -6.55 -12.54 0.43
N PHE A 13 -7.47 -12.20 1.33
CA PHE A 13 -8.50 -11.19 1.16
C PHE A 13 -8.56 -10.27 2.38
N LEU A 14 -8.79 -8.98 2.13
CA LEU A 14 -9.07 -7.96 3.12
C LEU A 14 -10.41 -7.34 2.78
N HIS A 15 -11.31 -7.28 3.75
CA HIS A 15 -12.62 -6.66 3.53
C HIS A 15 -12.45 -5.15 3.26
N PRO A 16 -13.20 -4.53 2.32
CA PRO A 16 -13.01 -3.13 1.94
C PRO A 16 -13.01 -2.12 3.09
N VAL A 17 -13.83 -2.36 4.12
CA VAL A 17 -13.96 -1.48 5.30
C VAL A 17 -13.18 -1.96 6.52
N ILE A 18 -12.22 -2.89 6.36
CA ILE A 18 -11.48 -3.49 7.48
C ILE A 18 -10.73 -2.45 8.34
N PHE A 19 -10.41 -1.28 7.76
CA PHE A 19 -9.66 -0.23 8.44
C PHE A 19 -10.47 1.05 8.77
N ASP A 20 -11.79 1.10 8.51
CA ASP A 20 -12.60 2.33 8.67
C ASP A 20 -12.64 2.88 10.11
N GLY A 21 -12.44 2.00 11.11
CA GLY A 21 -12.35 2.37 12.52
C GLY A 21 -10.95 2.81 12.99
N CYS A 22 -9.92 2.65 12.15
CA CYS A 22 -8.52 2.76 12.56
C CYS A 22 -7.97 4.20 12.54
N ARG A 23 -8.76 5.17 13.00
CA ARG A 23 -8.48 6.63 12.90
C ARG A 23 -7.25 7.14 13.65
N LYS A 24 -6.60 6.29 14.45
CA LYS A 24 -5.38 6.63 15.21
C LYS A 24 -4.14 5.86 14.72
N SER A 25 -4.31 4.94 13.77
CA SER A 25 -3.23 4.09 13.28
C SER A 25 -2.41 4.83 12.25
N ASN A 26 -1.11 4.94 12.48
CA ASN A 26 -0.16 5.53 11.55
C ASN A 26 0.71 4.50 10.83
N LYS A 27 0.65 3.22 11.22
CA LYS A 27 1.43 2.15 10.57
C LYS A 27 0.60 0.88 10.33
N ILE A 28 0.77 0.27 9.15
CA ILE A 28 0.14 -1.02 8.81
C ILE A 28 1.19 -1.97 8.24
N PHE A 29 1.32 -3.13 8.87
CA PHE A 29 2.24 -4.18 8.48
C PHE A 29 1.48 -5.41 7.99
N LEU A 30 1.55 -5.67 6.68
CA LEU A 30 0.85 -6.75 5.98
C LEU A 30 1.83 -7.67 5.20
N GLN A 31 3.14 -7.52 5.42
CA GLN A 31 4.15 -8.27 4.68
C GLN A 31 4.09 -9.78 4.93
N LYS A 32 4.53 -10.57 3.95
CA LYS A 32 4.50 -12.04 3.99
C LYS A 32 3.08 -12.58 4.19
N ASN A 33 2.19 -12.20 3.28
CA ASN A 33 0.82 -12.72 3.14
C ASN A 33 0.59 -13.14 1.67
N PHE A 34 -0.65 -13.43 1.29
CA PHE A 34 -1.05 -13.81 -0.07
C PHE A 34 -2.06 -12.83 -0.68
N ILE A 35 -2.01 -11.56 -0.26
CA ILE A 35 -2.97 -10.53 -0.66
C ILE A 35 -2.78 -10.20 -2.14
N LYS A 36 -3.88 -10.15 -2.89
CA LYS A 36 -3.89 -9.88 -4.33
C LYS A 36 -4.24 -8.43 -4.70
N SER A 37 -5.01 -7.75 -3.86
CA SER A 37 -5.44 -6.37 -4.05
C SER A 37 -5.58 -5.66 -2.71
N VAL A 38 -5.29 -4.37 -2.71
CA VAL A 38 -5.52 -3.45 -1.58
C VAL A 38 -6.28 -2.20 -2.02
N ASP A 39 -7.08 -2.35 -3.07
CA ASP A 39 -7.78 -1.24 -3.70
C ASP A 39 -8.73 -0.57 -2.70
N GLY A 40 -8.64 0.75 -2.57
CA GLY A 40 -9.47 1.54 -1.65
C GLY A 40 -9.26 1.30 -0.14
N LEU A 41 -8.29 0.48 0.28
CA LEU A 41 -8.21 0.05 1.68
C LEU A 41 -7.63 1.09 2.65
N PHE A 42 -6.72 1.95 2.20
CA PHE A 42 -5.92 2.79 3.11
C PHE A 42 -6.44 4.21 3.19
N ASN A 43 -7.75 4.33 3.42
CA ASN A 43 -8.40 5.61 3.65
C ASN A 43 -8.33 6.04 5.14
N ILE A 44 -7.11 6.06 5.69
CA ILE A 44 -6.88 6.27 7.13
C ILE A 44 -6.16 7.61 7.34
N PRO A 45 -6.80 8.60 7.98
CA PRO A 45 -6.16 9.88 8.25
C PRO A 45 -4.90 9.72 9.10
N GLY A 46 -3.78 10.27 8.62
CA GLY A 46 -2.52 10.27 9.37
C GLY A 46 -1.73 8.97 9.28
N LEU A 47 -2.06 8.10 8.33
CA LEU A 47 -1.24 6.94 7.99
C LEU A 47 0.12 7.42 7.43
N GLN A 48 1.20 6.78 7.89
CA GLN A 48 2.58 7.20 7.62
C GLN A 48 3.39 6.08 6.98
N GLU A 49 3.09 4.83 7.32
CA GLU A 49 3.86 3.68 6.88
C GLU A 49 2.96 2.49 6.54
N ILE A 50 3.18 1.92 5.36
CA ILE A 50 2.54 0.69 4.91
C ILE A 50 3.62 -0.27 4.42
N ASN A 51 3.63 -1.48 4.97
CA ASN A 51 4.45 -2.57 4.46
C ASN A 51 3.59 -3.68 3.86
N LEU A 52 3.70 -3.84 2.55
CA LEU A 52 3.02 -4.84 1.73
C LEU A 52 4.00 -5.81 1.06
N GLN A 53 5.27 -5.85 1.49
CA GLN A 53 6.29 -6.68 0.88
C GLN A 53 5.92 -8.16 0.91
N VAL A 54 6.38 -8.93 -0.07
CA VAL A 54 6.17 -10.38 -0.11
C VAL A 54 4.67 -10.71 -0.03
N ASN A 55 3.91 -10.18 -0.98
CA ASN A 55 2.50 -10.51 -1.19
C ASN A 55 2.31 -11.00 -2.64
N LYS A 56 1.06 -11.04 -3.11
CA LYS A 56 0.70 -11.43 -4.47
C LYS A 56 -0.05 -10.28 -5.17
N LEU A 57 0.31 -9.04 -4.84
CA LEU A 57 -0.40 -7.86 -5.33
C LEU A 57 -0.31 -7.75 -6.84
N THR A 58 -1.47 -7.74 -7.49
CA THR A 58 -1.63 -7.47 -8.93
C THR A 58 -2.31 -6.11 -9.18
N SER A 59 -2.91 -5.51 -8.14
CA SER A 59 -3.61 -4.22 -8.19
C SER A 59 -3.42 -3.45 -6.88
N ILE A 60 -3.28 -2.12 -6.99
CA ILE A 60 -3.20 -1.17 -5.86
C ILE A 60 -3.95 0.15 -6.18
N GLU A 61 -5.04 0.05 -6.93
CA GLU A 61 -5.82 1.18 -7.43
C GLU A 61 -6.55 1.92 -6.32
N ASN A 62 -6.45 3.25 -6.32
CA ASN A 62 -7.16 4.11 -5.37
C ASN A 62 -6.92 3.73 -3.89
N ALA A 63 -5.83 3.02 -3.59
CA ALA A 63 -5.53 2.58 -2.23
C ALA A 63 -5.32 3.77 -1.28
N PHE A 64 -4.93 4.94 -1.81
CA PHE A 64 -4.55 6.14 -1.06
C PHE A 64 -5.40 7.36 -1.45
N GLN A 65 -6.71 7.35 -1.15
CA GLN A 65 -7.62 8.43 -1.55
C GLN A 65 -7.61 9.68 -0.65
N GLN A 66 -7.44 9.54 0.68
CA GLN A 66 -7.40 10.69 1.61
C GLN A 66 -6.03 10.93 2.24
N ASP A 67 -5.01 10.17 1.88
CA ASP A 67 -3.79 10.14 2.67
C ASP A 67 -2.77 11.18 2.20
N ILE A 68 -2.62 12.24 2.99
CA ILE A 68 -1.63 13.31 2.79
C ILE A 68 -0.34 13.08 3.57
N ASN A 69 -0.21 12.02 4.38
CA ASN A 69 0.93 11.89 5.31
C ASN A 69 1.75 10.62 5.11
N LEU A 70 1.42 9.79 4.12
CA LEU A 70 2.17 8.57 3.81
C LEU A 70 3.62 8.92 3.44
N GLN A 71 4.56 8.40 4.23
CA GLN A 71 6.00 8.65 4.09
C GLN A 71 6.75 7.40 3.63
N PHE A 72 6.28 6.21 4.01
CA PHE A 72 6.96 4.94 3.76
C PHE A 72 6.00 3.94 3.13
N LEU A 73 6.27 3.54 1.88
CA LEU A 73 5.48 2.56 1.16
C LEU A 73 6.40 1.43 0.65
N HIS A 74 6.24 0.26 1.24
CA HIS A 74 7.04 -0.90 0.90
C HIS A 74 6.24 -1.92 0.08
N LEU A 75 6.57 -2.06 -1.21
CA LEU A 75 5.85 -2.91 -2.16
C LEU A 75 6.70 -4.05 -2.75
N SER A 76 7.96 -4.17 -2.33
CA SER A 76 8.93 -5.11 -2.92
C SER A 76 8.48 -6.57 -2.86
N THR A 77 8.88 -7.36 -3.85
CA THR A 77 8.50 -8.77 -3.97
C THR A 77 6.98 -8.93 -4.08
N ASN A 78 6.38 -8.25 -5.05
CA ASN A 78 5.00 -8.45 -5.50
C ASN A 78 5.01 -8.56 -7.03
N PRO A 79 4.26 -9.47 -7.65
CA PRO A 79 4.31 -9.69 -9.11
C PRO A 79 3.58 -8.59 -9.91
N SER A 80 3.61 -7.33 -9.46
CA SER A 80 2.66 -6.28 -9.85
C SER A 80 2.77 -5.90 -11.33
N GLU A 81 2.06 -6.63 -12.19
CA GLU A 81 2.02 -6.39 -13.63
C GLU A 81 1.34 -5.05 -13.99
N LYS A 82 0.48 -4.53 -13.11
CA LYS A 82 -0.26 -3.27 -13.32
C LYS A 82 -0.15 -2.34 -12.12
N MET A 83 1.03 -1.75 -11.96
CA MET A 83 1.18 -0.55 -11.16
C MET A 83 0.66 0.65 -11.98
N SER A 84 -0.65 0.84 -11.97
CA SER A 84 -1.34 1.81 -12.81
C SER A 84 -1.04 3.26 -12.38
N ARG A 85 -1.33 4.24 -13.25
CA ARG A 85 -1.19 5.67 -12.91
C ARG A 85 -2.01 6.08 -11.69
N SER A 86 -3.11 5.37 -11.40
CA SER A 86 -3.98 5.64 -10.25
C SER A 86 -3.45 5.09 -8.92
N ALA A 87 -2.44 4.21 -8.96
CA ALA A 87 -1.74 3.71 -7.78
C ALA A 87 -1.03 4.82 -7.00
N PHE A 88 -0.42 5.76 -7.72
CA PHE A 88 0.32 6.89 -7.18
C PHE A 88 -0.29 8.17 -7.73
N ASN A 89 -1.45 8.52 -7.17
CA ASN A 89 -2.14 9.76 -7.46
C ASN A 89 -1.48 10.93 -6.70
N SER A 90 -2.02 12.13 -6.85
CA SER A 90 -1.52 13.35 -6.22
C SER A 90 -1.60 13.40 -4.68
N ASN A 91 -2.05 12.33 -4.01
CA ASN A 91 -2.18 12.34 -2.56
C ASN A 91 -0.91 11.84 -1.85
N VAL A 92 -0.11 10.99 -2.50
CA VAL A 92 1.15 10.46 -1.94
C VAL A 92 2.36 11.42 -2.07
N LYS A 93 2.14 12.74 -2.04
CA LYS A 93 3.18 13.78 -2.24
C LYS A 93 4.25 13.84 -1.15
N HIS A 94 4.01 13.22 0.00
CA HIS A 94 4.91 13.25 1.15
C HIS A 94 5.76 11.99 1.26
N LEU A 95 5.75 11.15 0.23
CA LEU A 95 6.47 9.89 0.21
C LEU A 95 7.98 10.14 0.24
N ARG A 96 8.64 9.62 1.26
CA ARG A 96 10.10 9.70 1.46
C ARG A 96 10.80 8.43 1.01
N THR A 97 10.09 7.30 1.08
CA THR A 97 10.64 6.00 0.73
C THR A 97 9.58 5.18 0.01
N LEU A 98 9.95 4.74 -1.19
CA LEU A 98 9.20 3.82 -2.01
C LEU A 98 10.11 2.64 -2.39
N THR A 99 9.74 1.41 -2.03
CA THR A 99 10.53 0.24 -2.39
C THR A 99 9.80 -0.65 -3.40
N LEU A 100 10.34 -0.75 -4.61
CA LEU A 100 9.76 -1.49 -5.74
C LEU A 100 10.67 -2.62 -6.27
N GLN A 101 11.57 -3.12 -5.43
CA GLN A 101 12.48 -4.21 -5.78
C GLN A 101 11.69 -5.48 -6.08
N ASN A 102 12.09 -6.24 -7.11
CA ASN A 102 11.45 -7.51 -7.51
C ASN A 102 9.94 -7.36 -7.73
N CYS A 103 9.51 -6.29 -8.41
CA CYS A 103 8.10 -6.03 -8.72
C CYS A 103 7.68 -6.37 -10.16
N GLU A 104 8.59 -6.95 -10.96
CA GLU A 104 8.36 -7.28 -12.38
C GLU A 104 7.82 -6.09 -13.21
N LEU A 105 8.21 -4.87 -12.82
CA LEU A 105 7.71 -3.64 -13.44
C LEU A 105 8.17 -3.53 -14.88
N LYS A 106 7.21 -3.49 -15.82
CA LYS A 106 7.45 -3.18 -17.23
C LYS A 106 7.49 -1.68 -17.50
N PHE A 107 6.80 -0.89 -16.67
CA PHE A 107 6.68 0.55 -16.80
C PHE A 107 6.47 1.17 -15.43
N LEU A 108 6.98 2.39 -15.24
CA LEU A 108 6.75 3.19 -14.04
C LEU A 108 6.34 4.61 -14.47
N PRO A 109 5.13 5.09 -14.11
CA PRO A 109 4.69 6.41 -14.52
C PRO A 109 5.51 7.51 -13.85
N PRO A 110 5.81 8.63 -14.53
CA PRO A 110 6.53 9.77 -13.91
C PRO A 110 5.82 10.36 -12.69
N SER A 111 4.51 10.15 -12.55
CA SER A 111 3.73 10.59 -11.40
C SER A 111 4.15 9.93 -10.08
N VAL A 112 4.92 8.83 -10.13
CA VAL A 112 5.45 8.16 -8.93
C VAL A 112 6.49 9.01 -8.19
N PHE A 113 7.20 9.91 -8.87
CA PHE A 113 8.33 10.67 -8.32
C PHE A 113 8.03 12.16 -8.11
N ARG A 114 6.74 12.55 -8.00
CA ARG A 114 6.33 13.95 -7.88
C ARG A 114 6.19 14.45 -6.46
#